data_AF-A0A920EAI7-F1
#
_entry.id   AF-A0A920EAI7-F1
#
_cell.length_a   1.000
_cell.length_b   1.000
_cell.length_c   1.000
_cell.angle_alpha   90.00
_cell.angle_beta   90.00
_cell.angle_gamma   90.00
#
_symmetry.space_group_name_H-M   'P 1'
#
loop_
_entity.id
_entity.type
_entity.pdbx_description
1 polymer ?
#
loop_
_entity_poly.entity_id
_entity_poly.type
_entity_poly.pdbx_seq_one_letter_code
_entity_poly.pdbx_strand_id
1 'polypeptide(L)'
;MLTNWSTVSQSIRRLRDLESRFETGEINQLTKKEILQLTREQEKLERTLGGIKEMGGIPDMLFILDTNKEAIAVQEANRLGIPVVAVVDSNANPDGVDYIVPGNDDAMRAITFYCELVQAAVLDGLQTELMKSGGDAGAAIEAPVEPSLAEMAAEETSAEVSAVDAVSDDAADNAVQGAAEGAQA
;
A
#
# COMPACT_ATOMS: atom_id res chain seq x y z
N MET A 1 -6.32 -2.74 18.85
CA MET A 1 -4.93 -2.81 18.34
C MET A 1 -4.04 -1.64 18.74
N LEU A 2 -4.54 -0.41 18.91
CA LEU A 2 -3.70 0.79 19.07
C LEU A 2 -2.94 0.83 20.40
N THR A 3 -3.58 0.34 21.47
CA THR A 3 -3.02 0.38 22.84
C THR A 3 -1.76 -0.48 23.02
N ASN A 4 -1.54 -1.47 22.15
CA ASN A 4 -0.35 -2.33 22.16
C ASN A 4 0.45 -2.19 20.85
N TRP A 5 0.70 -0.95 20.44
CA TRP A 5 1.41 -0.63 19.20
C TRP A 5 2.81 -1.27 19.10
N SER A 6 3.54 -1.37 20.22
CA SER A 6 4.88 -1.96 20.25
C SER A 6 4.88 -3.42 19.75
N THR A 7 3.84 -4.20 20.08
CA THR A 7 3.69 -5.58 19.61
C THR A 7 3.24 -5.62 18.14
N VAL A 8 2.25 -4.79 17.79
CA VAL A 8 1.73 -4.72 16.41
C VAL A 8 2.84 -4.32 15.43
N SER A 9 3.69 -3.36 15.80
CA SER A 9 4.83 -2.92 14.99
C SER A 9 5.83 -4.04 14.71
N GLN A 10 6.02 -4.99 15.65
CA GLN A 10 6.88 -6.16 15.42
C GLN A 10 6.26 -7.11 14.38
N SER A 11 4.95 -7.31 14.43
CA SER A 11 4.24 -8.11 13.43
C SER A 11 4.26 -7.46 12.04
N ILE A 12 4.18 -6.12 11.96
CA ILE A 12 4.32 -5.38 10.70
C ILE A 12 5.75 -5.52 10.15
N ARG A 13 6.79 -5.43 11.01
CA ARG A 13 8.18 -5.69 10.58
C ARG A 13 8.34 -7.11 10.03
N ARG A 14 7.77 -8.10 10.73
CA ARG A 14 7.76 -9.50 10.25
C ARG A 14 7.10 -9.65 8.89
N LEU A 15 5.99 -8.95 8.64
CA LEU A 15 5.33 -8.95 7.34
C LEU A 15 6.25 -8.38 6.24
N ARG A 16 6.87 -7.22 6.47
CA ARG A 16 7.85 -6.63 5.53
C ARG A 16 9.05 -7.54 5.27
N ASP A 17 9.56 -8.19 6.31
CA ASP A 17 10.67 -9.14 6.18
C ASP A 17 10.27 -10.33 5.31
N LEU A 18 9.05 -10.85 5.46
CA LEU A 18 8.54 -11.95 4.64
C LEU A 18 8.41 -11.51 3.18
N GLU A 19 7.79 -10.37 2.91
CA GLU A 19 7.65 -9.81 1.56
C GLU A 19 9.01 -9.64 0.87
N SER A 20 9.99 -9.05 1.58
CA SER A 20 11.34 -8.88 1.04
C SER A 20 12.02 -10.21 0.70
N ARG A 21 11.80 -11.26 1.50
CA ARG A 21 12.32 -12.61 1.20
C ARG A 21 11.64 -13.25 -0.01
N PHE A 22 10.36 -12.98 -0.22
CA PHE A 22 9.63 -13.40 -1.42
C PHE A 22 10.13 -12.67 -2.66
N GLU A 23 10.38 -11.36 -2.58
CA GLU A 23 10.87 -10.53 -3.70
C GLU A 23 12.32 -10.88 -4.09
N THR A 24 13.20 -11.06 -3.11
CA THR A 24 14.61 -11.40 -3.33
C THR A 24 14.82 -12.85 -3.78
N GLY A 25 13.79 -13.69 -3.71
CA GLY A 25 13.85 -15.09 -4.10
C GLY A 25 14.63 -16.00 -3.14
N GLU A 26 14.98 -15.52 -1.94
CA GLU A 26 15.68 -16.30 -0.89
C GLU A 26 14.89 -17.57 -0.51
N ILE A 27 13.56 -17.50 -0.65
CA ILE A 27 12.62 -18.59 -0.35
C ILE A 27 12.75 -19.78 -1.32
N ASN A 28 13.35 -19.60 -2.50
CA ASN A 28 13.54 -20.68 -3.48
C ASN A 28 14.55 -21.75 -3.03
N GLN A 29 15.38 -21.46 -2.03
CA GLN A 29 16.32 -22.42 -1.44
C GLN A 29 15.66 -23.32 -0.38
N LEU A 30 14.41 -23.04 -0.02
CA LEU A 30 13.67 -23.77 1.02
C LEU A 30 12.89 -24.94 0.44
N THR A 31 12.50 -25.87 1.31
CA THR A 31 11.65 -26.99 0.90
C THR A 31 10.22 -26.51 0.59
N LYS A 32 9.51 -27.18 -0.32
CA LYS A 32 8.10 -26.85 -0.66
C LYS A 32 7.18 -26.73 0.55
N LYS A 33 7.45 -27.49 1.62
CA LYS A 33 6.68 -27.45 2.87
C LYS A 33 6.92 -26.14 3.63
N GLU A 34 8.16 -25.69 3.72
CA GLU A 34 8.53 -24.43 4.38
C GLU A 34 8.01 -23.23 3.60
N ILE A 35 8.13 -23.26 2.26
CA ILE A 35 7.54 -22.24 1.37
C ILE A 35 6.05 -22.11 1.65
N LEU A 36 5.32 -23.24 1.67
CA LEU A 36 3.87 -23.23 1.95
C LEU A 36 3.53 -22.66 3.35
N GLN A 37 4.37 -22.91 4.36
CA GLN A 37 4.16 -22.35 5.69
C GLN A 37 4.38 -20.83 5.71
N LEU A 38 5.44 -20.35 5.05
CA LEU A 38 5.74 -18.92 4.94
C LEU A 38 4.68 -18.18 4.14
N THR A 39 4.18 -18.75 3.04
CA THR A 39 3.10 -18.15 2.25
C THR A 39 1.82 -18.00 3.08
N ARG A 40 1.43 -19.02 3.85
CA ARG A 40 0.27 -18.94 4.75
C ARG A 40 0.46 -17.91 5.87
N GLU A 41 1.69 -17.79 6.39
CA GLU A 41 2.04 -16.77 7.39
C GLU A 41 1.89 -15.36 6.79
N GLN A 42 2.46 -15.13 5.61
CA GLN A 42 2.35 -13.88 4.87
C GLN A 42 0.89 -13.53 4.58
N GLU A 43 0.11 -14.42 3.96
CA GLU A 43 -1.31 -14.18 3.64
C GLU A 43 -2.13 -13.82 4.88
N LYS A 44 -1.85 -14.48 6.01
CA LYS A 44 -2.53 -14.20 7.27
C LYS A 44 -2.18 -12.81 7.80
N LEU A 45 -0.90 -12.45 7.77
CA LEU A 45 -0.42 -11.16 8.23
C LEU A 45 -0.93 -10.04 7.31
N GLU A 46 -0.88 -10.24 5.99
CA GLU A 46 -1.35 -9.27 4.99
C GLU A 46 -2.85 -8.98 5.17
N ARG A 47 -3.68 -10.02 5.32
CA ARG A 47 -5.12 -9.85 5.54
C ARG A 47 -5.46 -9.09 6.83
N THR A 48 -4.58 -9.14 7.84
CA THR A 48 -4.87 -8.55 9.16
C THR A 48 -4.18 -7.21 9.40
N LEU A 49 -3.02 -6.99 8.79
CA LEU A 49 -2.15 -5.83 9.04
C LEU A 49 -1.80 -5.04 7.79
N GLY A 50 -2.18 -5.49 6.58
CA GLY A 50 -1.85 -4.82 5.32
C GLY A 50 -2.33 -3.36 5.29
N GLY A 51 -3.53 -3.10 5.80
CA GLY A 51 -4.09 -1.74 5.88
C GLY A 51 -3.33 -0.77 6.80
N ILE A 52 -2.52 -1.28 7.73
CA ILE A 52 -1.71 -0.47 8.66
C ILE A 52 -0.21 -0.64 8.43
N LYS A 53 0.18 -1.34 7.36
CA LYS A 53 1.58 -1.62 7.04
C LYS A 53 2.36 -0.32 6.90
N GLU A 54 1.85 0.64 6.12
CA GLU A 54 2.51 1.92 5.84
C GLU A 54 2.40 2.96 6.95
N MET A 55 1.78 2.62 8.08
CA MET A 55 1.75 3.52 9.23
C MET A 55 3.14 3.62 9.87
N GLY A 56 3.64 4.85 10.02
CA GLY A 56 4.90 5.14 10.71
C GLY A 56 4.80 5.15 12.24
N GLY A 57 3.59 5.10 12.80
CA GLY A 57 3.35 5.24 14.23
C GLY A 57 1.88 5.21 14.59
N ILE A 58 1.58 5.67 15.81
CA ILE A 58 0.21 5.87 16.30
C ILE A 58 -0.39 7.07 15.54
N PRO A 59 -1.66 7.01 15.11
CA PRO A 59 -2.29 8.10 14.38
C PRO A 59 -2.63 9.28 15.29
N ASP A 60 -2.63 10.49 14.73
CA ASP A 60 -3.00 11.73 15.43
C ASP A 60 -4.51 11.97 15.51
N MET A 61 -5.31 11.27 14.69
CA MET A 61 -6.78 11.31 14.68
C MET A 61 -7.32 10.00 14.12
N LEU A 62 -8.53 9.62 14.54
CA LEU A 62 -9.25 8.48 13.98
C LEU A 62 -10.58 8.93 13.38
N PHE A 63 -10.85 8.44 12.17
CA PHE A 63 -12.16 8.52 11.55
C PHE A 63 -12.82 7.14 11.60
N ILE A 64 -13.98 7.04 12.25
CA ILE A 64 -14.69 5.78 12.49
C ILE A 64 -16.08 5.83 11.85
N LEU A 65 -16.41 4.78 11.11
CA LEU A 65 -17.76 4.52 10.63
C LEU A 65 -18.37 3.44 11.52
N ASP A 66 -19.61 3.65 11.94
CA ASP A 66 -20.35 2.75 12.85
C ASP A 66 -19.62 2.52 14.20
N THR A 67 -19.88 3.42 15.15
CA THR A 67 -19.29 3.34 16.49
C THR A 67 -19.77 2.14 17.30
N ASN A 68 -20.90 1.53 16.93
CA ASN A 68 -21.42 0.33 17.61
C ASN A 68 -20.61 -0.91 17.24
N LYS A 69 -20.34 -1.10 15.94
CA LYS A 69 -19.49 -2.21 15.47
C LYS A 69 -18.03 -2.00 15.87
N GLU A 70 -17.55 -0.76 15.86
CA GLU A 70 -16.16 -0.40 16.15
C GLU A 70 -15.92 0.15 17.57
N ALA A 71 -16.70 -0.29 18.55
CA ALA A 71 -16.62 0.20 19.93
C ALA A 71 -15.23 0.02 20.56
N ILE A 72 -14.48 -1.02 20.16
CA ILE A 72 -13.11 -1.25 20.65
C ILE A 72 -12.17 -0.17 20.15
N ALA A 73 -12.31 0.27 18.89
CA ALA A 73 -11.47 1.32 18.33
C ALA A 73 -11.69 2.65 19.07
N VAL A 74 -12.95 3.01 19.35
CA VAL A 74 -13.32 4.18 20.14
C VAL A 74 -12.71 4.12 21.54
N GLN A 75 -12.82 2.97 22.23
CA GLN A 75 -12.26 2.81 23.58
C GLN A 75 -10.73 2.92 23.61
N GLU A 76 -10.05 2.35 22.62
CA GLU A 76 -8.60 2.42 22.52
C GLU A 76 -8.11 3.83 22.19
N ALA A 77 -8.81 4.54 21.29
CA ALA A 77 -8.55 5.93 20.96
C ALA A 77 -8.64 6.82 22.19
N ASN A 78 -9.75 6.69 22.93
CA ASN A 78 -10.00 7.43 24.17
C ASN A 78 -8.94 7.14 25.24
N ARG A 79 -8.45 5.90 25.32
CA ARG A 79 -7.38 5.54 26.25
C ARG A 79 -6.04 6.19 25.90
N LEU A 80 -5.76 6.36 24.61
CA LEU A 80 -4.54 7.00 24.11
C LEU A 80 -4.66 8.53 24.00
N GLY A 81 -5.87 9.08 24.15
CA GLY A 81 -6.14 10.50 23.97
C GLY A 81 -6.13 10.95 22.51
N ILE A 82 -6.41 10.02 21.58
CA ILE A 82 -6.49 10.31 20.15
C ILE A 82 -7.89 10.83 19.85
N PRO A 83 -8.05 12.00 19.22
CA PRO A 83 -9.35 12.54 18.87
C PRO A 83 -10.09 11.64 17.87
N VAL A 84 -11.38 11.42 18.13
CA VAL A 84 -12.25 10.56 17.33
C VAL A 84 -13.29 11.40 16.60
N VAL A 85 -13.29 11.29 15.27
CA VAL A 85 -14.35 11.76 14.38
C VAL A 85 -15.17 10.55 13.97
N ALA A 86 -16.49 10.56 14.16
CA ALA A 86 -17.30 9.41 13.78
C ALA A 86 -18.65 9.77 13.17
N VAL A 87 -19.09 8.92 12.24
CA VAL A 87 -20.46 8.95 11.74
C VAL A 87 -21.34 8.15 12.70
N VAL A 88 -22.38 8.79 13.22
CA VAL A 88 -23.28 8.20 14.23
C VAL A 88 -24.70 8.13 13.66
N ASP A 89 -25.22 6.91 13.54
CA ASP A 89 -26.62 6.67 13.21
C ASP A 89 -27.52 6.62 14.47
N SER A 90 -28.83 6.55 14.25
CA SER A 90 -29.88 6.49 15.27
C SER A 90 -29.71 5.42 16.35
N ASN A 91 -28.99 4.34 16.07
CA ASN A 91 -28.78 3.22 16.99
C ASN A 91 -27.47 3.34 17.80
N ALA A 92 -26.62 4.31 17.49
CA ALA A 92 -25.27 4.44 18.02
C ALA A 92 -25.21 5.46 19.16
N ASN A 93 -24.44 5.15 20.21
CA ASN A 93 -24.18 6.09 21.29
C ASN A 93 -23.01 7.01 20.90
N PRO A 94 -23.19 8.35 20.88
CA PRO A 94 -22.12 9.29 20.58
C PRO A 94 -21.07 9.47 21.70
N ASP A 95 -21.25 8.81 22.86
CA ASP A 95 -20.32 8.93 23.98
C ASP A 95 -18.89 8.50 23.58
N GLY A 96 -17.92 9.38 23.89
CA GLY A 96 -16.50 9.15 23.59
C GLY A 96 -16.10 9.45 22.14
N VAL A 97 -16.96 10.15 21.38
CA VAL A 97 -16.64 10.75 20.09
C VAL A 97 -16.49 12.26 20.25
N ASP A 98 -15.38 12.83 19.79
CA ASP A 98 -15.11 14.27 19.89
C ASP A 98 -15.85 15.07 18.80
N TYR A 99 -15.90 14.52 17.58
CA TYR A 99 -16.56 15.15 16.45
C TYR A 99 -17.59 14.22 15.83
N ILE A 100 -18.86 14.55 16.06
CA ILE A 100 -19.99 13.71 15.66
C ILE A 100 -20.56 14.20 14.33
N VAL A 101 -20.65 13.28 13.36
CA VAL A 101 -21.34 13.50 12.10
C VAL A 101 -22.63 12.66 12.09
N PRO A 102 -23.81 13.26 12.27
CA PRO A 102 -25.05 12.50 12.25
C PRO A 102 -25.34 12.01 10.82
N GLY A 103 -25.57 10.71 10.65
CA GLY A 103 -25.84 10.16 9.33
C GLY A 103 -25.94 8.65 9.30
N ASN A 104 -26.39 8.11 8.17
CA ASN A 104 -26.54 6.67 7.96
C ASN A 104 -25.17 6.02 7.68
N ASP A 105 -24.79 5.01 8.44
CA ASP A 105 -23.51 4.29 8.36
C ASP A 105 -23.62 2.89 7.74
N ASP A 106 -24.82 2.32 7.58
CA ASP A 106 -25.01 0.96 7.03
C ASP A 106 -25.03 0.91 5.49
N ALA A 107 -25.32 2.03 4.82
CA ALA A 107 -25.44 2.04 3.37
C ALA A 107 -24.08 2.22 2.68
N MET A 108 -23.74 1.31 1.76
CA MET A 108 -22.51 1.38 0.96
C MET A 108 -22.34 2.75 0.28
N ARG A 109 -23.40 3.31 -0.31
CA ARG A 109 -23.35 4.65 -0.93
C ARG A 109 -23.01 5.76 0.07
N ALA A 110 -23.48 5.65 1.31
CA ALA A 110 -23.20 6.64 2.34
C ALA A 110 -21.75 6.49 2.84
N ILE A 111 -21.29 5.27 3.09
CA ILE A 111 -19.90 4.96 3.44
C ILE A 111 -18.95 5.53 2.39
N THR A 112 -19.18 5.23 1.11
CA THR A 112 -18.34 5.75 0.01
C THR A 112 -18.33 7.27 0.01
N PHE A 113 -19.50 7.90 0.13
CA PHE A 113 -19.62 9.35 0.18
C PHE A 113 -18.83 9.99 1.34
N TYR A 114 -18.90 9.43 2.55
CA TYR A 114 -18.11 9.95 3.67
C TYR A 114 -16.62 9.77 3.46
N CYS A 115 -16.19 8.61 2.96
CA CYS A 115 -14.78 8.36 2.67
C CYS A 115 -14.24 9.32 1.62
N GLU A 116 -15.00 9.60 0.54
CA GLU A 116 -14.63 10.57 -0.49
C GLU A 116 -14.52 11.99 0.07
N LEU A 117 -15.46 12.41 0.92
CA LEU A 117 -15.42 13.72 1.57
C LEU A 117 -14.23 13.86 2.52
N VAL A 118 -13.96 12.84 3.33
CA VAL A 118 -12.81 12.82 4.25
C VAL A 118 -11.50 12.84 3.46
N GLN A 119 -11.40 12.05 2.39
CA GLN A 119 -10.24 12.06 1.50
C GLN A 119 -10.00 13.46 0.92
N ALA A 120 -11.04 14.11 0.38
CA ALA A 120 -10.94 15.45 -0.16
C ALA A 120 -10.49 16.47 0.90
N ALA A 121 -11.06 16.40 2.11
CA ALA A 121 -10.69 17.29 3.22
C ALA A 121 -9.24 17.09 3.69
N VAL A 122 -8.76 15.83 3.75
CA VAL A 122 -7.37 15.53 4.10
C VAL A 122 -6.40 16.08 3.06
N LEU A 123 -6.71 15.92 1.77
CA LEU A 123 -5.88 16.44 0.68
C LEU A 123 -5.82 17.97 0.69
N ASP A 124 -6.95 18.64 0.89
CA ASP A 124 -7.01 20.11 1.00
C ASP A 124 -6.22 20.63 2.21
N GLY A 125 -6.32 19.93 3.35
CA GLY A 125 -5.53 20.20 4.55
C GLY A 125 -4.02 20.07 4.30
N LEU A 126 -3.59 18.97 3.66
CA LEU A 126 -2.19 18.74 3.31
C LEU A 126 -1.65 19.81 2.34
N GLN A 127 -2.42 20.17 1.32
CA GLN A 127 -2.06 21.22 0.36
C GLN A 127 -1.92 22.58 1.04
N THR A 128 -2.87 22.92 1.93
CA THR A 128 -2.85 24.16 2.68
C THR A 128 -1.65 24.24 3.63
N GLU A 129 -1.33 23.17 4.34
CA GLU A 129 -0.15 23.13 5.22
C GLU A 129 1.17 23.18 4.44
N LEU A 130 1.24 22.58 3.25
CA LEU A 130 2.39 22.70 2.36
C LEU A 130 2.60 24.14 1.86
N MET A 131 1.52 24.84 1.50
CA MET A 131 1.57 26.25 1.11
C MET A 131 2.00 27.16 2.27
N LYS A 132 1.50 26.91 3.49
CA LYS A 132 1.86 27.69 4.68
C LYS A 132 3.30 27.44 5.15
N SER A 133 3.80 26.21 5.00
CA SER A 133 5.17 25.83 5.39
C SER A 133 6.25 26.35 4.42
N GLY A 134 5.86 27.10 3.38
CA GLY A 134 6.80 27.87 2.57
C GLY A 134 7.41 27.08 1.42
N GLY A 135 6.71 26.08 0.89
CA GLY A 135 6.95 25.64 -0.47
C GLY A 135 6.67 26.82 -1.41
N ASP A 136 7.72 27.44 -1.95
CA ASP A 136 7.65 28.51 -2.94
C ASP A 136 6.85 28.07 -4.17
N ALA A 137 5.54 28.29 -4.12
CA ALA A 137 4.63 28.12 -5.26
C ALA A 137 4.76 29.29 -6.27
N GLY A 138 5.95 29.91 -6.35
CA GLY A 138 6.30 30.98 -7.29
C GLY A 138 7.33 30.60 -8.36
N ALA A 139 7.94 29.42 -8.30
CA ALA A 139 8.99 28.98 -9.23
C ALA A 139 8.60 27.80 -10.15
N ALA A 140 7.31 27.57 -10.38
CA ALA A 140 6.82 26.65 -11.41
C ALA A 140 5.48 27.14 -11.99
N ILE A 141 5.52 28.20 -12.80
CA ILE A 141 4.41 28.60 -13.70
C ILE A 141 4.45 27.73 -14.97
N GLU A 142 4.69 26.44 -14.83
CA GLU A 142 4.51 25.50 -15.94
C GLU A 142 3.58 24.42 -15.45
N ALA A 143 2.29 24.62 -15.74
CA ALA A 143 1.30 23.57 -15.67
C ALA A 143 1.89 22.35 -16.40
N PRO A 144 1.99 21.18 -15.75
CA PRO A 144 2.28 19.96 -16.48
C PRO A 144 1.15 19.79 -17.51
N VAL A 145 1.45 20.11 -18.76
CA VAL A 145 0.63 19.69 -19.88
C VAL A 145 0.74 18.18 -19.86
N GLU A 146 -0.34 17.50 -19.45
CA GLU A 146 -0.41 16.05 -19.58
C GLU A 146 -0.09 15.70 -21.04
N PRO A 147 0.97 14.92 -21.33
CA PRO A 147 1.11 14.36 -22.65
C PRO A 147 -0.08 13.43 -22.86
N SER A 148 -1.01 13.86 -23.70
CA SER A 148 -2.14 13.06 -24.12
C SER A 148 -1.62 11.71 -24.60
N LEU A 149 -2.31 10.64 -24.19
CA LEU A 149 -2.09 9.22 -24.49
C LEU A 149 -2.05 8.85 -26.00
N ALA A 150 -1.98 9.84 -26.90
CA ALA A 150 -1.92 9.67 -28.35
C ALA A 150 -0.49 9.58 -28.90
N GLU A 151 0.53 10.11 -28.22
CA GLU A 151 1.92 10.08 -28.73
C GLU A 151 2.68 8.78 -28.36
N MET A 152 2.34 8.12 -27.25
CA MET A 152 2.96 6.83 -26.88
C MET A 152 2.48 5.67 -27.78
N ALA A 153 1.27 5.74 -28.34
CA ALA A 153 0.75 4.73 -29.26
C ALA A 153 1.42 4.77 -30.64
N ALA A 154 1.99 5.92 -31.04
CA ALA A 154 2.68 6.08 -32.31
C ALA A 154 4.15 5.62 -32.25
N GLU A 155 4.77 5.63 -31.07
CA GLU A 155 6.16 5.22 -30.90
C GLU A 155 6.32 3.71 -30.70
N GLU A 156 5.35 3.03 -30.05
CA GLU A 156 5.34 1.56 -29.94
C GLU A 156 5.07 0.86 -31.29
N THR A 157 4.25 1.46 -32.16
CA THR A 157 3.96 0.88 -33.48
C THR A 157 5.09 1.05 -34.50
N SER A 158 6.03 1.98 -34.29
CA SER A 158 7.20 2.14 -35.17
C SER A 158 8.41 1.29 -34.73
N ALA A 159 8.51 0.94 -33.45
CA ALA A 159 9.62 0.13 -32.93
C ALA A 159 9.44 -1.38 -33.19
N GLU A 160 8.19 -1.87 -33.23
CA GLU A 160 7.91 -3.30 -33.42
C GLU A 160 8.09 -3.80 -34.87
N VAL A 161 8.04 -2.90 -35.86
CA VAL A 161 8.25 -3.28 -37.29
C VAL A 161 9.73 -3.36 -37.67
N SER A 162 10.64 -2.71 -36.94
CA SER A 162 12.08 -2.69 -37.27
C SER A 162 12.87 -3.86 -36.69
N ALA A 163 12.33 -4.56 -35.69
CA ALA A 163 13.06 -5.63 -34.99
C ALA A 163 12.85 -7.04 -35.58
N VAL A 164 11.85 -7.22 -36.46
CA VAL A 164 11.51 -8.54 -37.03
C VAL A 164 12.28 -8.86 -38.32
N ASP A 165 12.93 -7.88 -38.96
CA ASP A 165 13.58 -8.06 -40.28
C ASP A 165 15.11 -8.30 -40.21
N ALA A 166 15.71 -8.44 -39.01
CA ALA A 166 17.17 -8.39 -38.84
C ALA A 166 17.88 -9.67 -38.36
N VAL A 167 17.19 -10.79 -38.10
CA VAL A 167 17.90 -12.04 -37.70
C VAL A 167 17.27 -13.29 -38.33
N SER A 168 17.32 -13.37 -39.66
CA SER A 168 17.25 -14.64 -40.38
C SER A 168 18.39 -14.73 -41.40
N ASP A 169 19.61 -14.92 -40.92
CA ASP A 169 20.70 -15.64 -41.63
C ASP A 169 21.91 -15.66 -40.70
N ASP A 170 22.20 -16.81 -40.08
CA ASP A 170 23.32 -17.64 -40.53
C ASP A 170 23.40 -18.90 -39.64
N ALA A 171 23.58 -20.03 -40.30
CA ALA A 171 23.57 -21.35 -39.72
C ALA A 171 25.00 -21.89 -39.64
N ALA A 172 25.17 -22.81 -38.71
CA ALA A 172 26.13 -23.91 -38.74
C ALA A 172 27.59 -23.66 -38.28
N ASP A 173 28.14 -24.77 -37.78
CA ASP A 173 29.51 -25.06 -37.37
C ASP A 173 30.04 -24.45 -36.06
N ASN A 174 30.06 -25.25 -34.97
CA ASN A 174 31.14 -26.23 -34.80
C ASN A 174 30.92 -27.16 -33.60
N ALA A 175 31.34 -28.40 -33.78
CA ALA A 175 31.23 -29.52 -32.86
C ALA A 175 32.41 -29.60 -31.86
N VAL A 176 32.15 -30.19 -30.69
CA VAL A 176 32.96 -31.25 -30.04
C VAL A 176 34.45 -30.98 -29.70
N GLN A 177 34.76 -30.95 -28.38
CA GLN A 177 35.97 -31.42 -27.63
C GLN A 177 36.28 -30.47 -26.45
N GLY A 178 36.67 -30.85 -25.22
CA GLY A 178 36.96 -32.12 -24.51
C GLY A 178 36.85 -31.81 -23.00
N ALA A 179 36.38 -32.69 -22.12
CA ALA A 179 37.04 -33.85 -21.55
C ALA A 179 38.38 -33.55 -20.82
N ALA A 180 38.31 -33.69 -19.48
CA ALA A 180 39.34 -34.12 -18.52
C ALA A 180 40.44 -33.15 -18.02
N GLU A 181 40.49 -33.03 -16.69
CA GLU A 181 41.65 -32.83 -15.74
C GLU A 181 41.18 -31.89 -14.60
N GLY A 182 41.37 -32.10 -13.29
CA GLY A 182 41.97 -33.10 -12.40
C GLY A 182 41.80 -32.53 -10.97
N ALA A 183 41.24 -33.28 -10.02
CA ALA A 183 41.95 -33.91 -8.88
C ALA A 183 42.74 -32.98 -7.91
N GLN A 184 42.22 -32.90 -6.68
CA GLN A 184 42.91 -32.91 -5.36
C GLN A 184 44.04 -31.91 -5.03
N ALA A 185 43.78 -31.08 -4.01
CA ALA A 185 44.55 -31.01 -2.76
C ALA A 185 43.71 -30.30 -1.68
#